data_AF-A0A8C1RN53-F1
#
_entry.id   AF-A0A8C1RN53-F1
#
_cell.length_a   1.000
_cell.length_b   1.000
_cell.length_c   1.000
_cell.angle_alpha   90.00
_cell.angle_beta   90.00
_cell.angle_gamma   90.00
#
_symmetry.space_group_name_H-M   'P 1'
#
loop_
_entity.id
_entity.type
_entity.pdbx_description
1 polymer ?
#
loop_
_entity_poly.entity_id
_entity_poly.type
_entity_poly.pdbx_seq_one_letter_code
_entity_poly.pdbx_strand_id
1 'polypeptide(L)'
;MLEDFLLNRLRRTAQRHRSAHLLATSDADDCFIMNSALRNLMMNATQLQAHLREHGLCARGPARVPDHTTRIRHHRLAWAREHLRWTRNQWASVLFSD
;
A
#
# COMPACT_ATOMS: atom_id res chain seq x y z
N MET A 1 36.15 -12.72 -4.87
CA MET A 1 35.19 -13.17 -5.91
C MET A 1 33.96 -13.94 -5.39
N LEU A 2 33.78 -14.15 -4.07
CA LEU A 2 32.48 -14.58 -3.48
C LEU A 2 31.90 -13.52 -2.53
N GLU A 3 32.71 -12.57 -2.05
CA GLU A 3 32.32 -11.44 -1.20
C GLU A 3 31.48 -10.38 -1.94
N ASP A 4 31.72 -10.16 -3.24
CA ASP A 4 30.99 -9.16 -4.05
C ASP A 4 29.53 -9.55 -4.34
N PHE A 5 29.19 -10.84 -4.24
CA PHE A 5 27.83 -11.33 -4.45
C PHE A 5 26.94 -11.15 -3.21
N LEU A 6 27.52 -11.18 -2.00
CA LEU A 6 26.80 -10.97 -0.75
C LEU A 6 26.54 -9.48 -0.49
N LEU A 7 27.49 -8.60 -0.84
CA LEU A 7 27.29 -7.15 -0.76
C LEU A 7 26.23 -6.64 -1.77
N ASN A 8 26.08 -7.31 -2.91
CA ASN A 8 25.01 -7.01 -3.89
C ASN A 8 23.63 -7.56 -3.50
N ARG A 9 23.54 -8.45 -2.51
CA ARG A 9 22.27 -8.94 -1.96
C ARG A 9 21.73 -8.03 -0.86
N LEU A 10 22.60 -7.31 -0.16
CA LEU A 10 22.24 -6.31 0.85
C LEU A 10 22.01 -4.89 0.28
N ARG A 11 22.36 -4.64 -1.00
CA ARG A 11 22.16 -3.36 -1.70
C ARG A 11 20.97 -3.31 -2.68
N ARG A 12 20.13 -4.35 -2.73
CA ARG A 12 18.93 -4.43 -3.58
C ARG A 12 17.60 -4.40 -2.81
N THR A 13 17.59 -3.81 -1.63
CA THR A 13 16.38 -3.15 -1.12
C THR A 13 16.36 -1.72 -1.64
N ALA A 14 16.29 -1.62 -2.97
CA ALA A 14 16.07 -0.37 -3.67
C ALA A 14 14.89 0.35 -3.03
N GLN A 15 15.18 1.52 -2.46
CA GLN A 15 14.34 2.71 -2.45
C GLN A 15 12.84 2.41 -2.53
N ARG A 16 12.29 1.82 -1.47
CA ARG A 16 10.85 1.84 -1.25
C ARG A 16 10.52 3.24 -0.78
N HIS A 17 10.19 4.13 -1.71
CA HIS A 17 9.40 5.31 -1.40
C HIS A 17 7.96 4.86 -1.10
N ARG A 18 7.80 4.00 -0.08
CA ARG A 18 6.51 3.74 0.54
C ARG A 18 6.28 4.92 1.46
N SER A 19 5.65 5.95 0.95
CA SER A 19 4.80 6.81 1.75
C SER A 19 3.61 5.99 2.25
N ALA A 20 3.89 5.01 3.11
CA ALA A 20 2.95 4.52 4.11
C ALA A 20 3.09 5.44 5.32
N HIS A 21 2.99 6.75 5.09
CA HIS A 21 2.71 7.66 6.18
C HIS A 21 1.22 7.52 6.43
N LEU A 22 0.86 6.55 7.26
CA LEU A 22 -0.34 6.70 8.06
C LEU A 22 -0.06 7.98 8.83
N LEU A 23 -0.71 9.09 8.44
CA LEU A 23 -0.72 10.28 9.26
C LEU A 23 -1.42 9.84 10.54
N ALA A 24 -0.64 9.60 11.60
CA ALA A 24 -1.20 9.55 12.93
C ALA A 24 -1.88 10.90 13.12
N THR A 25 -3.20 10.89 13.10
CA THR A 25 -4.00 12.10 13.12
C THR A 25 -4.01 12.75 14.51
N SER A 26 -3.53 12.02 15.53
CA SER A 26 -3.41 12.49 16.89
C SER A 26 -2.14 11.95 17.56
N ASP A 27 -1.60 12.70 18.52
CA ASP A 27 -0.47 12.31 19.38
C ASP A 27 -0.71 10.97 20.12
N ALA A 28 -1.98 10.65 20.38
CA ALA A 28 -2.39 9.37 20.96
C ALA A 28 -2.22 8.20 19.99
N ASP A 29 -2.49 8.41 18.69
CA ASP A 29 -2.28 7.39 17.65
C ASP A 29 -0.78 7.09 17.48
N ASP A 30 0.08 8.11 17.58
CA ASP A 30 1.54 7.97 17.53
C ASP A 30 2.06 7.14 18.71
N CYS A 31 1.65 7.48 19.94
CA CYS A 31 2.01 6.70 21.13
C CYS A 31 1.56 5.24 21.04
N PHE A 32 0.36 4.99 20.50
CA PHE A 32 -0.18 3.65 20.32
C PHE A 32 0.60 2.85 19.26
N ILE A 33 0.90 3.44 18.10
CA ILE A 33 1.69 2.82 17.04
C ILE A 33 3.10 2.48 17.55
N MET A 34 3.73 3.40 18.27
CA MET A 34 5.06 3.19 18.82
C MET A 34 5.06 2.12 19.92
N ASN A 35 4.11 2.15 20.85
CA ASN A 35 4.00 1.14 21.92
C ASN A 35 3.74 -0.26 21.35
N SER A 36 2.81 -0.37 20.40
CA SER A 36 2.51 -1.65 19.74
C SER A 36 3.68 -2.17 18.92
N ALA A 37 4.40 -1.30 18.18
CA ALA A 37 5.60 -1.67 17.44
C ALA A 37 6.72 -2.16 18.35
N LEU A 38 6.97 -1.48 19.48
CA LEU A 38 7.96 -1.89 20.47
C LEU A 38 7.61 -3.26 21.09
N ARG A 39 6.34 -3.46 21.47
CA ARG A 39 5.87 -4.76 21.98
C ARG A 39 6.02 -5.86 20.95
N ASN A 40 5.67 -5.59 19.68
CA ASN A 40 5.80 -6.55 18.59
C ASN A 40 7.27 -6.87 18.24
N LEU A 41 8.19 -5.93 18.40
CA LEU A 41 9.63 -6.14 18.18
C LEU A 41 10.25 -7.08 19.23
N MET A 42 9.72 -7.05 20.46
CA MET A 42 10.17 -7.91 21.57
C MET A 42 9.51 -9.30 21.55
N MET A 43 8.49 -9.50 20.72
CA MET A 43 7.79 -10.78 20.58
C MET A 43 8.52 -11.71 19.60
N ASN A 44 8.47 -13.01 19.89
CA ASN A 44 8.86 -14.02 18.92
C ASN A 44 7.79 -14.13 17.80
N ALA A 45 8.14 -14.75 16.67
CA ALA A 45 7.25 -14.83 15.51
C ALA A 45 5.91 -15.55 15.80
N THR A 46 5.89 -16.51 16.72
CA THR A 46 4.69 -17.26 17.10
C THR A 46 3.76 -16.43 17.99
N GLN A 47 4.30 -15.67 18.94
CA GLN A 47 3.56 -14.70 19.76
C GLN A 47 2.96 -13.60 18.89
N LEU A 48 3.74 -13.05 17.95
CA LEU A 48 3.24 -12.07 17.00
C LEU A 48 2.09 -12.63 16.16
N GLN A 49 2.21 -13.87 15.68
CA GLN A 49 1.15 -14.52 14.91
C GLN A 49 -0.13 -14.73 15.74
N ALA A 50 -0.02 -15.16 17.01
CA ALA A 50 -1.16 -15.31 17.90
C ALA A 50 -1.83 -13.95 18.17
N HIS A 51 -1.03 -12.93 18.49
CA HIS A 51 -1.52 -11.57 18.75
C HIS A 51 -2.25 -10.98 17.54
N LEU A 52 -1.70 -11.13 16.34
CA LEU A 52 -2.37 -10.69 15.11
C LEU A 52 -3.71 -11.42 14.90
N ARG A 53 -3.78 -12.73 15.19
CA ARG A 53 -5.02 -13.51 15.08
C ARG A 53 -6.07 -13.08 16.10
N GLU A 54 -5.67 -12.78 17.34
CA GLU A 54 -6.56 -12.26 18.39
C GLU A 54 -7.22 -10.94 17.95
N HIS A 55 -6.48 -10.10 17.22
CA HIS A 55 -6.98 -8.86 16.64
C HIS A 55 -7.67 -9.05 15.27
N GLY A 56 -7.88 -10.28 14.82
CA GLY A 56 -8.52 -10.58 13.53
C GLY A 56 -7.68 -10.20 12.30
N LEU A 57 -6.40 -9.91 12.49
CA LEU A 57 -5.46 -9.56 11.43
C LEU A 57 -4.89 -10.85 10.80
N CYS A 58 -5.17 -11.02 9.52
CA CYS A 58 -4.62 -12.11 8.72
C CYS A 58 -3.88 -11.55 7.50
N ALA A 59 -2.83 -12.25 7.07
CA ALA A 59 -2.14 -11.89 5.84
C ALA A 59 -3.10 -12.06 4.65
N ARG A 60 -3.32 -10.98 3.90
CA ARG A 60 -4.01 -11.04 2.61
C ARG A 60 -2.98 -10.88 1.49
N GLY A 61 -3.12 -11.66 0.43
CA GLY A 61 -2.34 -11.45 -0.78
C GLY A 61 -2.63 -10.06 -1.37
N PRO A 62 -1.64 -9.35 -1.90
CA PRO A 62 -1.89 -8.09 -2.59
C PRO A 62 -2.77 -8.32 -3.81
N ALA A 63 -3.65 -7.35 -4.12
CA ALA A 63 -4.41 -7.37 -5.36
C ALA A 63 -3.45 -7.37 -6.56
N ARG A 64 -3.69 -8.26 -7.52
CA ARG A 64 -2.95 -8.27 -8.79
C ARG A 64 -3.53 -7.20 -9.70
N VAL A 65 -2.77 -6.12 -9.93
CA VAL A 65 -3.17 -5.00 -10.79
C VAL A 65 -2.14 -4.89 -11.92
N PRO A 66 -2.56 -4.63 -13.16
CA PRO A 66 -1.63 -4.31 -14.24
C PRO A 66 -0.73 -3.14 -13.84
N ASP A 67 0.55 -3.22 -14.21
CA ASP A 67 1.48 -2.12 -13.98
C ASP A 67 1.12 -0.94 -14.89
N HIS A 68 0.48 0.06 -14.30
CA HIS A 68 0.24 1.34 -14.97
C HIS A 68 1.43 2.27 -14.75
N THR A 69 1.96 2.81 -15.84
CA THR A 69 2.89 3.94 -15.75
C THR A 69 2.22 5.08 -14.99
N THR A 70 3.02 5.90 -14.28
CA THR A 70 2.51 7.06 -13.53
C THR A 70 1.66 7.98 -14.42
N ARG A 71 2.04 8.16 -15.68
CA ARG A 71 1.27 8.92 -16.68
C ARG A 71 -0.13 8.32 -16.91
N ILE A 72 -0.24 7.01 -17.12
CA ILE A 72 -1.53 6.34 -17.31
C ILE A 72 -2.42 6.49 -16.09
N ARG A 73 -1.85 6.40 -14.87
CA ARG A 73 -2.61 6.60 -13.62
C ARG A 73 -3.17 8.02 -13.52
N HIS A 74 -2.37 9.05 -13.81
CA HIS A 74 -2.85 10.43 -13.78
C HIS A 74 -3.92 10.70 -14.82
N HIS A 75 -3.74 10.21 -16.05
CA HIS A 75 -4.73 10.38 -17.12
C HIS A 75 -6.08 9.73 -16.74
N ARG A 76 -6.05 8.47 -16.27
CA ARG A 76 -7.26 7.76 -15.82
C ARG A 76 -7.96 8.47 -14.66
N LEU A 77 -7.17 8.98 -13.70
CA LEU A 77 -7.72 9.70 -12.55
C LEU A 77 -8.34 11.05 -12.95
N ALA A 78 -7.69 11.79 -13.85
CA ALA A 78 -8.22 13.04 -14.38
C ALA A 78 -9.56 12.80 -15.09
N TRP A 79 -9.59 11.83 -16.01
CA TRP A 79 -10.81 11.44 -16.71
C TRP A 79 -11.92 11.04 -15.74
N ALA A 80 -11.62 10.21 -14.74
CA ALA A 80 -12.61 9.79 -13.74
C ALA A 80 -13.15 10.98 -12.92
N ARG A 81 -12.32 11.97 -12.59
CA ARG A 81 -12.74 13.18 -11.86
C ARG A 81 -13.65 14.07 -12.68
N GLU A 82 -13.33 14.26 -13.97
CA GLU A 82 -14.15 15.05 -14.90
C GLU A 82 -15.55 14.45 -15.08
N HIS A 83 -15.64 13.13 -15.07
CA HIS A 83 -16.88 12.39 -15.34
C HIS A 83 -17.58 11.90 -14.07
N LEU A 84 -17.04 12.18 -12.87
CA LEU A 84 -17.56 11.70 -11.60
C LEU A 84 -19.02 12.13 -11.35
N ARG A 85 -19.38 13.32 -11.83
CA ARG A 85 -20.72 13.91 -11.63
C ARG A 85 -21.65 13.76 -12.84
N TRP A 86 -21.25 12.96 -13.82
CA TRP A 86 -22.09 12.75 -14.99
C TRP A 86 -23.38 12.02 -14.63
N THR A 87 -24.47 12.52 -15.16
CA THR A 87 -25.82 11.95 -15.03
C THR A 87 -26.03 10.83 -16.05
N ARG A 88 -27.05 9.99 -15.81
CA ARG A 88 -27.40 8.89 -16.72
C ARG A 88 -27.66 9.37 -18.16
N ASN A 89 -28.29 10.53 -18.34
CA ASN A 89 -28.56 11.08 -19.68
C ASN A 89 -27.28 11.49 -20.41
N GLN A 90 -26.26 11.96 -19.69
CA GLN A 90 -24.96 12.31 -20.28
C GLN A 90 -24.20 11.05 -20.71
N TRP A 91 -24.26 9.97 -19.93
CA TRP A 91 -23.72 8.68 -20.35
C TRP A 91 -24.48 8.10 -21.54
N ALA A 92 -25.79 8.30 -21.63
CA ALA A 92 -26.63 7.80 -22.71
C ALA A 92 -26.28 8.40 -24.10
N SER A 93 -25.66 9.58 -24.13
CA SER A 93 -25.18 10.18 -25.39
C SER A 93 -23.81 9.68 -25.84
N VAL A 94 -23.09 8.89 -25.03
CA VAL A 94 -21.76 8.39 -25.40
C VAL A 94 -21.89 7.10 -26.20
N LEU A 95 -21.34 7.09 -27.41
CA LEU A 95 -21.12 5.88 -28.19
C LEU A 95 -19.70 5.36 -27.92
N PHE A 96 -19.58 4.14 -27.41
CA PHE A 96 -18.29 3.49 -27.16
C PHE A 96 -17.84 2.65 -28.37
N SER A 97 -16.55 2.69 -28.67
CA SER A 97 -15.88 1.84 -29.66
C SER A 97 -14.53 1.38 -29.10
N ASP A 98 -14.06 0.20 -29.51
CA ASP A 98 -12.75 -0.36 -29.16
C ASP A 98 -11.72 -0.13 -30.28
#